data_AF-A0A8B3LQI5-F1
#
_entry.id   AF-A0A8B3LQI5-F1
#
_cell.length_a   1.000
_cell.length_b   1.000
_cell.length_c   1.000
_cell.angle_alpha   90.00
_cell.angle_beta   90.00
_cell.angle_gamma   90.00
#
_symmetry.space_group_name_H-M   'P 1'
#
loop_
_entity.id
_entity.type
_entity.pdbx_description
1 polymer ?
#
loop_
_entity_poly.entity_id
_entity_poly.type
_entity_poly.pdbx_seq_one_letter_code
_entity_poly.pdbx_strand_id
1 'polypeptide(L)'
;MASIYSTGTVSVTNGNAVVTGTGTAWALGLVAGGMFTRLGVAVPILSVTDDTHLTLAYAWPGATAAGAAYAIALENSNAADIVDLNRTLSRVLVTLSLVGVHPNASGTIAERDAIVLTSDDEGFFFLHAEIGIAFAFYRWSGTAWEGPFPVADAAAGGPVSSISPGTGIAIDNTNPAIPVVKLANMANATVKGRTTAGTGAPEDLSMTQLDLLQIAAGKKRERLTASRTYFVRTDGSNGNTGLVNNAGGAFLTLQKAIDVVKTLDLGGFGVTIQVGAGTYTAGVNVNAPFVGGLVSVVGDAITPANVIISTTSSSCITVSGGGSALSVSGLKLQTTTSGQCLWATNKGQITVDGKMDFGACAGGHILADNDAAVTINANYNITGSASKHWWAEAYGLVACVGKTITITGTPAFGTQFANAFGGFINVPVNTFSGSATGSRYNAALNGTINTNNAGTSYLPGSAAGTGTNPSVTPFGLYN
;
A
#
# COMPACT_ATOMS: atom_id res chain seq x y z
N MET A 1 -51.06 -41.19 78.08
CA MET A 1 -52.35 -40.78 78.64
C MET A 1 -53.31 -40.75 77.46
N ALA A 2 -54.27 -41.66 77.40
CA ALA A 2 -55.24 -41.66 76.32
C ALA A 2 -56.03 -40.35 76.34
N SER A 3 -55.95 -39.57 75.25
CA SER A 3 -56.74 -38.35 75.10
C SER A 3 -58.18 -38.76 74.79
N ILE A 4 -59.10 -38.42 75.69
CA ILE A 4 -60.50 -38.83 75.65
C ILE A 4 -61.39 -37.62 75.35
N TYR A 5 -62.26 -37.74 74.36
CA TYR A 5 -63.32 -36.78 74.03
C TYR A 5 -64.68 -37.26 74.57
N SER A 6 -65.36 -36.49 75.42
CA SER A 6 -66.64 -36.87 76.04
C SER A 6 -67.66 -35.72 76.17
N THR A 7 -67.49 -34.65 75.39
CA THR A 7 -68.35 -33.45 75.45
C THR A 7 -69.70 -33.70 74.79
N GLY A 8 -70.81 -33.40 75.48
CA GLY A 8 -72.18 -33.56 74.95
C GLY A 8 -72.83 -34.89 75.32
N THR A 9 -73.99 -35.18 74.73
CA THR A 9 -74.71 -36.46 74.92
C THR A 9 -75.01 -37.12 73.59
N VAL A 10 -75.32 -38.42 73.60
CA VAL A 10 -75.55 -39.21 72.39
C VAL A 10 -76.81 -40.06 72.48
N SER A 11 -77.40 -40.30 71.31
CA SER A 11 -78.43 -41.31 71.12
C SER A 11 -77.89 -42.43 70.25
N VAL A 12 -78.05 -43.66 70.74
CA VAL A 12 -77.62 -44.91 70.11
C VAL A 12 -78.79 -45.88 70.04
N THR A 13 -78.95 -46.59 68.94
CA THR A 13 -79.99 -47.60 68.76
C THR A 13 -79.34 -48.97 68.59
N ASN A 14 -79.77 -49.96 69.39
CA ASN A 14 -79.26 -51.32 69.28
C ASN A 14 -79.47 -51.84 67.84
N GLY A 15 -78.41 -52.36 67.24
CA GLY A 15 -78.42 -52.86 65.86
C GLY A 15 -78.23 -51.78 64.79
N ASN A 16 -77.96 -50.52 65.14
CA ASN A 16 -77.69 -49.43 64.19
C ASN A 16 -76.28 -48.82 64.41
N ALA A 17 -75.55 -48.52 63.35
CA ALA A 17 -74.19 -47.96 63.39
C ALA A 17 -74.16 -46.42 63.50
N VAL A 18 -75.29 -45.76 63.31
CA VAL A 18 -75.39 -44.29 63.40
C VAL A 18 -75.52 -43.87 64.85
N VAL A 19 -74.69 -42.90 65.25
CA VAL A 19 -74.77 -42.24 66.55
C VAL A 19 -75.05 -40.76 66.32
N THR A 20 -76.12 -40.28 66.93
CA THR A 20 -76.51 -38.87 66.87
C THR A 20 -76.19 -38.21 68.20
N GLY A 21 -75.33 -37.20 68.17
CA GLY A 21 -74.94 -36.37 69.29
C GLY A 21 -75.85 -35.16 69.47
N THR A 22 -75.88 -34.63 70.69
CA THR A 22 -76.46 -33.33 71.01
C THR A 22 -75.49 -32.59 71.91
N GLY A 23 -75.09 -31.38 71.50
CA GLY A 23 -74.06 -30.59 72.18
C GLY A 23 -72.64 -31.13 71.99
N THR A 24 -72.39 -31.90 70.93
CA THR A 24 -71.08 -32.45 70.56
C THR A 24 -70.41 -31.57 69.49
N ALA A 25 -69.09 -31.72 69.32
CA ALA A 25 -68.28 -31.05 68.30
C ALA A 25 -67.25 -32.02 67.69
N TRP A 26 -67.74 -33.10 67.08
CA TRP A 26 -66.91 -34.22 66.63
C TRP A 26 -66.02 -33.94 65.42
N ALA A 27 -66.45 -33.10 64.47
CA ALA A 27 -65.63 -32.75 63.32
C ALA A 27 -64.48 -31.84 63.74
N LEU A 28 -64.76 -30.85 64.61
CA LEU A 28 -63.74 -29.99 65.21
C LEU A 28 -62.80 -30.75 66.16
N GLY A 29 -63.31 -31.73 66.90
CA GLY A 29 -62.53 -32.58 67.80
C GLY A 29 -61.64 -33.59 67.08
N LEU A 30 -61.68 -33.66 65.75
CA LEU A 30 -60.92 -34.59 64.90
C LEU A 30 -60.97 -36.04 65.41
N VAL A 31 -62.17 -36.46 65.80
CA VAL A 31 -62.39 -37.75 66.49
C VAL A 31 -62.53 -38.94 65.52
N ALA A 32 -62.50 -38.68 64.21
CA ALA A 32 -62.57 -39.70 63.17
C ALA A 32 -61.39 -40.67 63.28
N GLY A 33 -61.65 -41.98 63.18
CA GLY A 33 -60.64 -43.02 63.40
C GLY A 33 -60.34 -43.32 64.87
N GLY A 34 -60.97 -42.61 65.82
CA GLY A 34 -60.93 -42.90 67.24
C GLY A 34 -61.89 -44.01 67.68
N MET A 35 -61.83 -44.41 68.96
CA MET A 35 -62.67 -45.47 69.53
C MET A 35 -63.82 -44.92 70.36
N PHE A 36 -65.07 -45.05 69.90
CA PHE A 36 -66.27 -44.62 70.63
C PHE A 36 -66.70 -45.64 71.69
N THR A 37 -67.05 -45.19 72.89
CA THR A 37 -67.32 -46.08 74.03
C THR A 37 -68.51 -45.62 74.87
N ARG A 38 -69.32 -46.57 75.34
CA ARG A 38 -70.41 -46.34 76.32
C ARG A 38 -70.70 -47.58 77.18
N LEU A 39 -70.83 -47.39 78.50
CA LEU A 39 -71.13 -48.43 79.51
C LEU A 39 -70.33 -49.73 79.31
N GLY A 40 -69.03 -49.60 79.00
CA GLY A 40 -68.11 -50.73 78.83
C GLY A 40 -68.08 -51.36 77.43
N VAL A 41 -68.89 -50.87 76.48
CA VAL A 41 -68.89 -51.30 75.08
C VAL A 41 -68.13 -50.28 74.22
N ALA A 42 -67.18 -50.73 73.40
CA ALA A 42 -66.34 -49.89 72.55
C ALA A 42 -66.43 -50.29 71.08
N VAL A 43 -66.62 -49.32 70.18
CA VAL A 43 -66.72 -49.53 68.73
C VAL A 43 -65.91 -48.43 68.02
N PRO A 44 -65.06 -48.75 67.02
CA PRO A 44 -64.34 -47.73 66.27
C PRO A 44 -65.27 -46.79 65.51
N ILE A 45 -64.89 -45.52 65.41
CA ILE A 45 -65.56 -44.53 64.57
C ILE A 45 -64.99 -44.66 63.17
N LEU A 46 -65.84 -45.06 62.22
CA LEU A 46 -65.45 -45.16 60.82
C LEU A 46 -65.33 -43.78 60.19
N SER A 47 -66.30 -42.92 60.45
CA SER A 47 -66.35 -41.58 59.89
C SER A 47 -67.15 -40.66 60.81
N VAL A 48 -66.79 -39.38 60.76
CA VAL A 48 -67.53 -38.29 61.39
C VAL A 48 -68.09 -37.46 60.24
N THR A 49 -69.40 -37.32 60.19
CA THR A 49 -70.08 -36.61 59.10
C THR A 49 -70.14 -35.11 59.40
N ASP A 50 -70.43 -34.77 60.65
CA ASP A 50 -70.44 -33.41 61.17
C ASP A 50 -70.21 -33.44 62.69
N ASP A 51 -70.33 -32.28 63.34
CA ASP A 51 -70.10 -32.13 64.77
C ASP A 51 -71.06 -32.93 65.67
N THR A 52 -72.19 -33.38 65.12
CA THR A 52 -73.28 -34.09 65.81
C THR A 52 -73.62 -35.46 65.23
N HIS A 53 -73.01 -35.87 64.12
CA HIS A 53 -73.28 -37.17 63.50
C HIS A 53 -72.00 -37.91 63.21
N LEU A 54 -71.91 -39.12 63.76
CA LEU A 54 -70.83 -40.06 63.44
C LEU A 54 -71.40 -41.44 63.08
N THR A 55 -70.61 -42.19 62.34
CA THR A 55 -70.91 -43.56 61.97
C THR A 55 -69.85 -44.47 62.54
N LEU A 56 -70.29 -45.47 63.28
CA LEU A 56 -69.44 -46.51 63.83
C LEU A 56 -69.10 -47.54 62.76
N ALA A 57 -67.93 -48.16 62.88
CA ALA A 57 -67.50 -49.22 61.97
C ALA A 57 -68.41 -50.46 62.03
N TYR A 58 -69.11 -50.67 63.16
CA TYR A 58 -70.06 -51.76 63.35
C TYR A 58 -71.33 -51.26 64.03
N ALA A 59 -72.46 -51.94 63.80
CA ALA A 59 -73.74 -51.63 64.44
C ALA A 59 -73.62 -51.68 65.97
N TRP A 60 -74.24 -50.72 66.67
CA TRP A 60 -74.13 -50.59 68.11
C TRP A 60 -74.73 -51.82 68.81
N PRO A 61 -73.92 -52.61 69.54
CA PRO A 61 -74.38 -53.87 70.12
C PRO A 61 -75.00 -53.70 71.52
N GLY A 62 -74.92 -52.50 72.10
CA GLY A 62 -75.48 -52.18 73.42
C GLY A 62 -76.96 -51.79 73.37
N ALA A 63 -77.60 -51.68 74.54
CA ALA A 63 -78.99 -51.26 74.64
C ALA A 63 -79.25 -49.87 74.01
N THR A 64 -80.41 -49.72 73.36
CA THR A 64 -80.88 -48.44 72.82
C THR A 64 -81.02 -47.41 73.94
N ALA A 65 -80.46 -46.22 73.74
CA ALA A 65 -80.50 -45.12 74.70
C ALA A 65 -80.50 -43.78 73.96
N ALA A 66 -81.23 -42.80 74.49
CA ALA A 66 -81.24 -41.43 73.97
C ALA A 66 -80.72 -40.45 75.03
N GLY A 67 -79.97 -39.42 74.61
CA GLY A 67 -79.44 -38.38 75.50
C GLY A 67 -78.44 -38.87 76.56
N ALA A 68 -77.62 -39.87 76.23
CA ALA A 68 -76.75 -40.56 77.18
C ALA A 68 -75.27 -40.14 77.12
N ALA A 69 -74.50 -40.42 78.18
CA ALA A 69 -73.05 -40.15 78.22
C ALA A 69 -72.22 -41.16 77.41
N TYR A 70 -71.05 -40.74 76.92
CA TYR A 70 -70.12 -41.52 76.10
C TYR A 70 -68.67 -40.98 76.21
N ALA A 71 -67.70 -41.67 75.61
CA ALA A 71 -66.30 -41.24 75.51
C ALA A 71 -65.62 -41.76 74.23
N ILE A 72 -64.68 -41.00 73.64
CA ILE A 72 -63.90 -41.38 72.44
C ILE A 72 -62.40 -41.29 72.70
N ALA A 73 -61.62 -42.34 72.44
CA ALA A 73 -60.15 -42.29 72.51
C ALA A 73 -59.50 -41.90 71.17
N LEU A 74 -58.54 -40.95 71.18
CA LEU A 74 -58.01 -40.23 70.00
C LEU A 74 -56.62 -40.65 69.50
N GLU A 75 -56.02 -41.74 70.00
CA GLU A 75 -54.59 -42.04 69.82
C GLU A 75 -54.14 -42.34 68.36
N ASN A 76 -55.06 -42.47 67.40
CA ASN A 76 -54.74 -42.75 65.99
C ASN A 76 -54.71 -41.51 65.07
N SER A 77 -54.86 -40.28 65.61
CA SER A 77 -54.84 -39.00 64.86
C SER A 77 -53.45 -38.32 64.72
N ASN A 78 -52.36 -38.92 65.23
CA ASN A 78 -51.01 -38.32 65.23
C ASN A 78 -50.22 -38.41 63.90
N ALA A 79 -50.88 -38.65 62.75
CA ALA A 79 -50.24 -38.66 61.43
C ALA A 79 -50.04 -37.25 60.81
N ALA A 80 -50.43 -36.18 61.53
CA ALA A 80 -50.39 -34.80 61.04
C ALA A 80 -48.97 -34.17 60.99
N ASP A 81 -47.99 -34.72 61.72
CA ASP A 81 -46.65 -34.11 61.86
C ASP A 81 -45.77 -34.19 60.60
N ILE A 82 -46.09 -35.04 59.62
CA ILE A 82 -45.34 -35.17 58.35
C ILE A 82 -45.58 -33.98 57.41
N VAL A 83 -46.69 -33.27 57.57
CA VAL A 83 -47.02 -32.10 56.73
C VAL A 83 -46.17 -30.88 57.12
N ASP A 84 -45.83 -30.73 58.40
CA ASP A 84 -45.05 -29.60 58.91
C ASP A 84 -43.56 -29.66 58.49
N LEU A 85 -43.01 -30.87 58.33
CA LEU A 85 -41.65 -31.07 57.83
C LEU A 85 -41.52 -30.67 56.35
N ASN A 86 -42.47 -31.06 55.50
CA ASN A 86 -42.49 -30.70 54.08
C ASN A 86 -42.69 -29.19 53.87
N ARG A 87 -43.45 -28.53 54.75
CA ARG A 87 -43.65 -27.08 54.75
C ARG A 87 -42.37 -26.31 55.09
N THR A 88 -41.55 -26.83 56.00
CA THR A 88 -40.29 -26.19 56.40
C THR A 88 -39.22 -26.30 55.30
N LEU A 89 -39.12 -27.45 54.63
CA LEU A 89 -38.16 -27.68 53.55
C LEU A 89 -38.46 -26.79 52.32
N SER A 90 -39.74 -26.63 51.98
CA SER A 90 -40.17 -25.76 50.87
C SER A 90 -39.82 -24.29 51.12
N ARG A 91 -39.92 -23.83 52.37
CA ARG A 91 -39.61 -22.45 52.77
C ARG A 91 -38.13 -22.10 52.62
N VAL A 92 -37.22 -23.04 52.91
CA VAL A 92 -35.77 -22.81 52.76
C VAL A 92 -35.35 -22.80 51.28
N LEU A 93 -36.01 -23.61 50.44
CA LEU A 93 -35.74 -23.67 49.00
C LEU A 93 -36.13 -22.37 48.27
N VAL A 94 -37.22 -21.72 48.69
CA VAL A 94 -37.66 -20.42 48.15
C VAL A 94 -36.71 -19.29 48.54
N THR A 95 -36.29 -19.22 49.81
CA THR A 95 -35.43 -18.12 50.31
C THR A 95 -34.05 -18.10 49.66
N LEU A 96 -33.48 -19.25 49.27
CA LEU A 96 -32.17 -19.33 48.62
C LEU A 96 -32.20 -19.05 47.10
N SER A 97 -33.38 -18.95 46.48
CA SER A 97 -33.51 -18.78 45.02
C SER A 97 -33.52 -17.33 44.52
N LEU A 98 -33.48 -16.32 45.41
CA LEU A 98 -33.71 -14.90 45.06
C LEU A 98 -32.59 -13.93 45.50
N VAL A 99 -31.31 -14.25 45.28
CA VAL A 99 -30.27 -13.21 45.34
C VAL A 99 -30.37 -12.32 44.11
N GLY A 100 -30.85 -11.09 44.30
CA GLY A 100 -30.97 -10.04 43.27
C GLY A 100 -32.40 -9.51 43.14
N VAL A 101 -32.76 -8.51 43.98
CA VAL A 101 -34.08 -7.88 44.09
C VAL A 101 -35.14 -8.76 44.79
N HIS A 102 -35.60 -8.32 45.97
CA HIS A 102 -36.65 -9.00 46.75
C HIS A 102 -38.00 -8.28 46.55
N PRO A 103 -38.90 -8.79 45.71
CA PRO A 103 -40.26 -8.25 45.66
C PRO A 103 -40.98 -8.48 47.00
N ASN A 104 -41.72 -7.46 47.44
CA ASN A 104 -42.60 -7.51 48.60
C ASN A 104 -43.73 -8.54 48.41
N ALA A 105 -44.18 -8.75 47.17
CA ALA A 105 -45.08 -9.83 46.77
C ALA A 105 -44.89 -10.20 45.30
N SER A 106 -45.32 -11.40 44.90
CA SER A 106 -45.32 -11.85 43.50
C SER A 106 -46.56 -12.67 43.18
N GLY A 107 -47.03 -12.60 41.94
CA GLY A 107 -48.21 -13.34 41.49
C GLY A 107 -48.78 -12.78 40.19
N THR A 108 -50.05 -13.05 39.92
CA THR A 108 -50.82 -12.49 38.80
C THR A 108 -51.20 -11.02 39.03
N ILE A 109 -51.65 -10.33 37.97
CA ILE A 109 -52.15 -8.94 38.10
C ILE A 109 -53.41 -8.87 38.97
N ALA A 110 -54.28 -9.88 38.90
CA ALA A 110 -55.46 -9.95 39.75
C ALA A 110 -55.10 -10.03 41.25
N GLU A 111 -54.03 -10.77 41.58
CA GLU A 111 -53.53 -10.86 42.95
C GLU A 111 -52.89 -9.54 43.39
N ARG A 112 -52.16 -8.84 42.51
CA ARG A 112 -51.64 -7.49 42.79
C ARG A 112 -52.77 -6.50 43.10
N ASP A 113 -53.82 -6.50 42.28
CA ASP A 113 -54.94 -5.56 42.39
C ASP A 113 -55.80 -5.83 43.63
N ALA A 114 -55.74 -7.05 44.17
CA ALA A 114 -56.36 -7.41 45.44
C ALA A 114 -55.57 -6.95 46.68
N ILE A 115 -54.31 -6.50 46.53
CA ILE A 115 -53.50 -5.98 47.63
C ILE A 115 -53.99 -4.57 47.98
N VAL A 116 -54.48 -4.39 49.22
CA VAL A 116 -54.86 -3.08 49.75
C VAL A 116 -53.60 -2.38 50.28
N LEU A 117 -53.15 -1.35 49.57
CA LEU A 117 -52.01 -0.50 49.93
C LEU A 117 -52.48 0.93 50.21
N THR A 118 -51.79 1.61 51.12
CA THR A 118 -52.05 2.99 51.52
C THR A 118 -50.90 3.90 51.06
N SER A 119 -50.97 5.20 51.39
CA SER A 119 -49.87 6.13 51.15
C SER A 119 -48.59 5.77 51.90
N ASP A 120 -48.71 5.06 53.02
CA ASP A 120 -47.57 4.67 53.85
C ASP A 120 -46.77 3.50 53.26
N ASP A 121 -47.34 2.81 52.26
CA ASP A 121 -46.74 1.67 51.58
C ASP A 121 -45.97 2.08 50.29
N GLU A 122 -45.67 3.38 50.13
CA GLU A 122 -44.89 3.88 48.99
C GLU A 122 -43.56 3.10 48.85
N GLY A 123 -43.32 2.57 47.65
CA GLY A 123 -42.16 1.71 47.39
C GLY A 123 -42.44 0.21 47.46
N PHE A 124 -43.67 -0.22 47.78
CA PHE A 124 -44.05 -1.63 47.68
C PHE A 124 -43.75 -2.17 46.26
N PHE A 125 -42.93 -3.20 46.18
CA PHE A 125 -42.38 -3.77 44.96
C PHE A 125 -43.02 -5.12 44.65
N PHE A 126 -43.75 -5.22 43.53
CA PHE A 126 -44.45 -6.43 43.12
C PHE A 126 -43.81 -7.04 41.87
N LEU A 127 -43.58 -8.36 41.85
CA LEU A 127 -43.16 -9.10 40.67
C LEU A 127 -44.36 -9.82 40.03
N HIS A 128 -44.72 -9.44 38.81
CA HIS A 128 -45.69 -10.19 38.02
C HIS A 128 -45.02 -11.48 37.51
N ALA A 129 -45.48 -12.60 38.06
CA ALA A 129 -44.95 -13.93 37.82
C ALA A 129 -46.12 -14.87 37.52
N GLU A 130 -46.54 -14.91 36.25
CA GLU A 130 -47.66 -15.73 35.78
C GLU A 130 -47.19 -16.62 34.63
N ILE A 131 -47.59 -17.90 34.64
CA ILE A 131 -47.18 -18.87 33.63
C ILE A 131 -47.67 -18.42 32.25
N GLY A 132 -46.74 -18.25 31.31
CA GLY A 132 -47.04 -17.82 29.94
C GLY A 132 -47.05 -16.30 29.72
N ILE A 133 -46.77 -15.51 30.76
CA ILE A 133 -46.60 -14.05 30.67
C ILE A 133 -45.15 -13.66 31.00
N ALA A 134 -44.60 -12.67 30.30
CA ALA A 134 -43.25 -12.17 30.57
C ALA A 134 -43.16 -11.56 31.97
N PHE A 135 -42.06 -11.83 32.69
CA PHE A 135 -41.82 -11.21 33.98
C PHE A 135 -41.77 -9.69 33.86
N ALA A 136 -42.42 -9.01 34.80
CA ALA A 136 -42.38 -7.56 34.91
C ALA A 136 -42.48 -7.13 36.38
N PHE A 137 -41.88 -6.00 36.69
CA PHE A 137 -41.98 -5.38 38.01
C PHE A 137 -43.04 -4.28 38.03
N TYR A 138 -43.66 -4.10 39.19
CA TYR A 138 -44.54 -2.98 39.50
C TYR A 138 -44.11 -2.37 40.84
N ARG A 139 -44.30 -1.06 40.99
CA ARG A 139 -44.00 -0.33 42.21
C ARG A 139 -45.20 0.50 42.64
N TRP A 140 -45.56 0.49 43.91
CA TRP A 140 -46.60 1.36 44.45
C TRP A 140 -46.05 2.77 44.69
N SER A 141 -46.70 3.80 44.14
CA SER A 141 -46.33 5.21 44.30
C SER A 141 -46.93 5.89 45.54
N GLY A 142 -47.63 5.14 46.39
CA GLY A 142 -48.43 5.68 47.51
C GLY A 142 -49.88 5.96 47.13
N THR A 143 -50.20 6.04 45.83
CA THR A 143 -51.58 6.27 45.34
C THR A 143 -51.99 5.38 44.17
N ALA A 144 -51.03 4.80 43.43
CA ALA A 144 -51.29 3.91 42.30
C ALA A 144 -50.11 2.95 42.04
N TRP A 145 -50.36 1.89 41.26
CA TRP A 145 -49.31 1.01 40.75
C TRP A 145 -48.62 1.63 39.53
N GLU A 146 -47.29 1.70 39.55
CA GLU A 146 -46.43 2.09 38.43
C GLU A 146 -45.81 0.84 37.79
N GLY A 147 -45.79 0.78 36.45
CA GLY A 147 -45.31 -0.36 35.65
C GLY A 147 -46.29 -0.72 34.52
N PRO A 148 -46.11 -1.86 33.82
CA PRO A 148 -45.03 -2.84 34.02
C PRO A 148 -43.66 -2.30 33.62
N PHE A 149 -42.67 -2.51 34.49
CA PHE A 149 -41.26 -2.38 34.14
C PHE A 149 -40.77 -3.75 33.66
N PRO A 150 -40.41 -3.90 32.37
CA PRO A 150 -40.00 -5.18 31.84
C PRO A 150 -38.68 -5.65 32.47
N VAL A 151 -38.57 -6.96 32.75
CA VAL A 151 -37.28 -7.57 33.08
C VAL A 151 -36.55 -7.82 31.77
N ALA A 152 -35.53 -7.01 31.48
CA ALA A 152 -34.77 -7.14 30.25
C ALA A 152 -33.79 -8.32 30.35
N ASP A 153 -33.98 -9.33 29.51
CA ASP A 153 -33.00 -10.38 29.28
C ASP A 153 -31.95 -9.86 28.28
N ALA A 154 -30.71 -9.68 28.76
CA ALA A 154 -29.48 -9.34 28.03
C ALA A 154 -29.09 -7.86 27.90
N ALA A 155 -27.77 -7.66 28.07
CA ALA A 155 -27.04 -6.41 28.08
C ALA A 155 -27.24 -5.55 26.80
N ALA A 156 -27.77 -4.35 26.98
CA ALA A 156 -27.77 -3.31 25.95
C ALA A 156 -26.49 -2.45 26.05
N GLY A 157 -25.47 -2.82 25.29
CA GLY A 157 -24.35 -1.95 24.86
C GLY A 157 -22.96 -2.57 25.00
N GLY A 158 -22.31 -3.21 24.01
CA GLY A 158 -22.66 -3.60 22.64
C GLY A 158 -21.35 -3.89 21.88
N PRO A 159 -21.19 -5.01 21.12
CA PRO A 159 -20.16 -5.10 20.08
C PRO A 159 -20.47 -4.08 18.98
N VAL A 160 -19.50 -3.75 18.12
CA VAL A 160 -19.64 -2.85 16.97
C VAL A 160 -21.03 -2.98 16.33
N SER A 161 -21.86 -1.92 16.44
CA SER A 161 -23.29 -1.96 16.07
C SER A 161 -23.52 -2.09 14.56
N SER A 162 -22.54 -1.65 13.77
CA SER A 162 -22.49 -1.88 12.33
C SER A 162 -21.07 -1.69 11.83
N ILE A 163 -20.59 -2.60 11.00
CA ILE A 163 -19.38 -2.40 10.18
C ILE A 163 -19.90 -2.14 8.76
N SER A 164 -19.49 -1.03 8.16
CA SER A 164 -19.82 -0.70 6.76
C SER A 164 -18.56 -0.79 5.90
N PRO A 165 -18.62 -1.36 4.69
CA PRO A 165 -17.49 -1.31 3.78
C PRO A 165 -17.22 0.15 3.41
N GLY A 166 -15.95 0.47 3.22
CA GLY A 166 -15.49 1.74 2.66
C GLY A 166 -14.74 1.48 1.36
N THR A 167 -14.35 2.54 0.64
CA THR A 167 -13.57 2.39 -0.60
C THR A 167 -12.29 1.59 -0.34
N GLY A 168 -12.16 0.43 -0.99
CA GLY A 168 -11.00 -0.48 -0.83
C GLY A 168 -11.05 -1.43 0.37
N ILE A 169 -12.09 -1.34 1.21
CA ILE A 169 -12.31 -2.20 2.38
C ILE A 169 -13.57 -3.02 2.17
N ALA A 170 -13.45 -4.35 2.27
CA ALA A 170 -14.57 -5.27 2.26
C ALA A 170 -14.78 -5.88 3.65
N ILE A 171 -16.03 -6.28 3.91
CA ILE A 171 -16.39 -7.00 5.12
C ILE A 171 -16.69 -8.42 4.70
N ASP A 172 -15.96 -9.37 5.26
CA ASP A 172 -16.32 -10.78 5.19
C ASP A 172 -17.29 -11.08 6.35
N ASN A 173 -18.57 -11.22 6.03
CA ASN A 173 -19.62 -11.55 7.00
C ASN A 173 -20.08 -13.01 6.89
N THR A 174 -19.29 -13.88 6.25
CA THR A 174 -19.60 -15.32 6.14
C THR A 174 -19.81 -15.94 7.53
N ASN A 175 -19.14 -15.41 8.55
CA ASN A 175 -19.48 -15.61 9.95
C ASN A 175 -19.92 -14.28 10.60
N PRO A 176 -21.23 -14.04 10.81
CA PRO A 176 -21.75 -12.79 11.37
C PRO A 176 -21.31 -12.50 12.80
N ALA A 177 -20.88 -13.51 13.56
CA ALA A 177 -20.40 -13.33 14.93
C ALA A 177 -18.96 -12.81 15.00
N ILE A 178 -18.18 -12.98 13.93
CA ILE A 178 -16.78 -12.54 13.80
C ILE A 178 -16.49 -11.97 12.40
N PRO A 179 -17.13 -10.85 12.03
CA PRO A 179 -16.90 -10.23 10.73
C PRO A 179 -15.43 -9.81 10.57
N VAL A 180 -14.80 -10.19 9.46
CA VAL A 180 -13.40 -9.83 9.17
C VAL A 180 -13.37 -8.60 8.26
N VAL A 181 -12.72 -7.55 8.73
CA VAL A 181 -12.40 -6.39 7.89
C VAL A 181 -11.16 -6.73 7.06
N LYS A 182 -11.32 -6.77 5.74
CA LYS A 182 -10.26 -7.10 4.79
C LYS A 182 -10.13 -6.05 3.70
N LEU A 183 -9.01 -6.08 2.99
CA LEU A 183 -8.91 -5.39 1.71
C LEU A 183 -9.93 -6.00 0.74
N ALA A 184 -10.58 -5.16 -0.07
CA ALA A 184 -11.51 -5.64 -1.08
C ALA A 184 -10.81 -6.57 -2.09
N ASN A 185 -11.51 -7.62 -2.54
CA ASN A 185 -11.01 -8.53 -3.58
C ASN A 185 -10.66 -7.73 -4.85
N MET A 186 -9.48 -7.96 -5.41
CA MET A 186 -9.04 -7.28 -6.64
C MET A 186 -9.10 -8.27 -7.82
N ALA A 187 -9.93 -7.96 -8.82
CA ALA A 187 -10.09 -8.80 -10.01
C ALA A 187 -8.85 -8.83 -10.91
N ASN A 188 -7.98 -7.83 -10.79
CA ASN A 188 -6.74 -7.67 -11.55
C ASN A 188 -5.57 -7.37 -10.58
N ALA A 189 -4.33 -7.46 -11.10
CA ALA A 189 -3.16 -6.96 -10.38
C ALA A 189 -3.25 -5.43 -10.23
N THR A 190 -3.75 -4.98 -9.08
CA THR A 190 -3.89 -3.56 -8.77
C THR A 190 -2.85 -3.16 -7.71
N VAL A 191 -2.09 -2.10 -7.98
CA VAL A 191 -1.11 -1.57 -7.01
C VAL A 191 -1.74 -0.39 -6.29
N LYS A 192 -1.84 -0.49 -4.96
CA LYS A 192 -2.28 0.61 -4.11
C LYS A 192 -1.12 1.59 -3.90
N GLY A 193 -1.34 2.86 -4.22
CA GLY A 193 -0.34 3.92 -4.07
C GLY A 193 -0.98 5.29 -4.14
N ARG A 194 -0.23 6.33 -4.49
CA ARG A 194 -0.80 7.67 -4.70
C ARG A 194 0.07 8.45 -5.67
N THR A 195 -0.52 9.09 -6.67
CA THR A 195 0.26 9.97 -7.59
C THR A 195 0.44 11.38 -7.04
N THR A 196 -0.41 11.79 -6.09
CA THR A 196 -0.40 13.14 -5.51
C THR A 196 0.51 13.20 -4.27
N ALA A 197 1.44 14.16 -4.24
CA ALA A 197 2.27 14.44 -3.06
C ALA A 197 1.39 14.98 -1.91
N GLY A 198 1.60 14.50 -0.66
CA GLY A 198 0.89 15.02 0.51
C GLY A 198 0.30 13.95 1.44
N THR A 199 -0.80 14.26 2.11
CA THR A 199 -1.56 13.35 2.97
C THR A 199 -2.95 13.13 2.35
N GLY A 200 -3.41 11.87 2.27
CA GLY A 200 -4.63 11.49 1.57
C GLY A 200 -4.75 9.97 1.44
N ALA A 201 -5.96 9.48 1.12
CA ALA A 201 -6.24 8.06 1.01
C ALA A 201 -5.41 7.37 -0.11
N PRO A 202 -5.06 6.09 0.04
CA PRO A 202 -4.47 5.30 -1.05
C PRO A 202 -5.41 5.19 -2.27
N GLU A 203 -4.84 5.30 -3.47
CA GLU A 203 -5.47 5.23 -4.79
C GLU A 203 -5.13 3.90 -5.49
N ASP A 204 -5.95 3.51 -6.48
CA ASP A 204 -5.62 2.44 -7.42
C ASP A 204 -4.76 2.98 -8.56
N LEU A 205 -3.52 2.48 -8.66
CA LEU A 205 -2.60 2.87 -9.72
C LEU A 205 -2.69 1.91 -10.91
N SER A 206 -2.86 2.47 -12.10
CA SER A 206 -2.60 1.76 -13.35
C SER A 206 -1.10 1.44 -13.48
N MET A 207 -0.78 0.42 -14.29
CA MET A 207 0.62 0.08 -14.59
C MET A 207 1.40 1.25 -15.20
N THR A 208 0.74 2.11 -15.99
CA THR A 208 1.35 3.33 -16.54
C THR A 208 1.70 4.34 -15.45
N GLN A 209 0.81 4.57 -14.47
CA GLN A 209 1.10 5.45 -13.35
C GLN A 209 2.24 4.90 -12.48
N LEU A 210 2.26 3.59 -12.26
CA LEU A 210 3.35 2.93 -11.55
C LEU A 210 4.69 3.07 -12.28
N ASP A 211 4.69 2.99 -13.62
CA ASP A 211 5.89 3.18 -14.42
C ASP A 211 6.42 4.62 -14.32
N LEU A 212 5.53 5.60 -14.44
CA LEU A 212 5.86 7.02 -14.30
C LEU A 212 6.41 7.35 -12.90
N LEU A 213 5.84 6.77 -11.83
CA LEU A 213 6.35 6.93 -10.47
C LEU A 213 7.76 6.36 -10.30
N GLN A 214 8.04 5.19 -10.90
CA GLN A 214 9.37 4.60 -10.84
C GLN A 214 10.42 5.41 -11.63
N ILE A 215 10.02 5.98 -12.77
CA ILE A 215 10.86 6.92 -13.54
C ILE A 215 11.14 8.18 -12.71
N ALA A 216 10.09 8.79 -12.15
CA ALA A 216 10.20 10.01 -11.33
C ALA A 216 11.05 9.79 -10.06
N ALA A 217 10.97 8.61 -9.45
CA ALA A 217 11.77 8.22 -8.28
C ALA A 217 13.21 7.77 -8.63
N GLY A 218 13.61 7.83 -9.90
CA GLY A 218 14.93 7.40 -10.37
C GLY A 218 15.21 5.90 -10.21
N LYS A 219 14.16 5.08 -10.10
CA LYS A 219 14.26 3.61 -10.00
C LYS A 219 14.26 2.93 -11.36
N LYS A 220 13.77 3.61 -12.39
CA LYS A 220 13.73 3.13 -13.77
C LYS A 220 14.14 4.25 -14.73
N ARG A 221 14.74 3.90 -15.87
CA ARG A 221 14.89 4.82 -17.01
C ARG A 221 13.57 4.93 -17.78
N GLU A 222 13.25 6.12 -18.25
CA GLU A 222 12.19 6.28 -19.25
C GLU A 222 12.63 5.56 -20.53
N ARG A 223 11.76 4.69 -21.08
CA ARG A 223 12.01 4.02 -22.34
C ARG A 223 11.29 4.74 -23.47
N LEU A 224 12.02 5.14 -24.52
CA LEU A 224 11.43 5.79 -25.68
C LEU A 224 10.59 4.81 -26.52
N THR A 225 9.48 5.34 -27.05
CA THR A 225 8.58 4.65 -27.99
C THR A 225 8.64 5.23 -29.40
N ALA A 226 9.40 6.32 -29.60
CA ALA A 226 9.69 6.95 -30.88
C ALA A 226 10.99 7.77 -30.77
N SER A 227 11.59 8.12 -31.90
CA SER A 227 12.70 9.08 -31.96
C SER A 227 12.32 10.41 -31.32
N ARG A 228 13.26 11.03 -30.60
CA ARG A 228 13.00 12.27 -29.84
C ARG A 228 14.01 13.36 -30.20
N THR A 229 13.51 14.58 -30.35
CA THR A 229 14.34 15.75 -30.54
C THR A 229 14.37 16.59 -29.27
N TYR A 230 15.57 16.95 -28.83
CA TYR A 230 15.81 17.95 -27.80
C TYR A 230 16.40 19.21 -28.43
N PHE A 231 15.97 20.38 -27.97
CA PHE A 231 16.42 21.68 -28.46
C PHE A 231 17.37 22.33 -27.47
N VAL A 232 18.46 22.91 -27.98
CA VAL A 232 19.44 23.69 -27.22
C VAL A 232 19.53 25.08 -27.84
N ARG A 233 19.37 26.14 -27.05
CA ARG A 233 19.40 27.53 -27.51
C ARG A 233 20.14 28.42 -26.51
N THR A 234 20.78 29.47 -26.99
CA THR A 234 21.49 30.44 -26.15
C THR A 234 20.57 31.28 -25.27
N ASP A 235 19.28 31.37 -25.61
CA ASP A 235 18.22 32.02 -24.83
C ASP A 235 17.36 31.03 -24.02
N GLY A 236 17.77 29.76 -23.93
CA GLY A 236 17.08 28.71 -23.19
C GLY A 236 17.40 28.68 -21.69
N SER A 237 16.96 27.62 -21.00
CA SER A 237 17.29 27.37 -19.59
C SER A 237 17.53 25.89 -19.34
N ASN A 238 18.51 25.56 -18.49
CA ASN A 238 18.76 24.17 -18.08
C ASN A 238 17.69 23.62 -17.12
N GLY A 239 16.75 24.45 -16.67
CA GLY A 239 15.53 24.03 -15.99
C GLY A 239 14.39 23.62 -16.93
N ASN A 240 14.50 23.89 -18.23
CA ASN A 240 13.48 23.52 -19.21
C ASN A 240 13.51 22.02 -19.54
N THR A 241 12.51 21.53 -20.25
CA THR A 241 12.41 20.11 -20.67
C THR A 241 13.25 19.78 -21.90
N GLY A 242 13.64 20.79 -22.68
CA GLY A 242 14.31 20.64 -23.96
C GLY A 242 13.39 20.20 -25.10
N LEU A 243 12.09 20.04 -24.88
CA LEU A 243 11.18 19.43 -25.88
C LEU A 243 10.52 20.43 -26.84
N VAL A 244 10.71 21.74 -26.61
CA VAL A 244 10.11 22.79 -27.44
C VAL A 244 11.19 23.76 -27.91
N ASN A 245 11.19 24.09 -29.20
CA ASN A 245 12.16 24.98 -29.83
C ASN A 245 11.85 26.47 -29.60
N ASN A 246 11.91 26.92 -28.35
CA ASN A 246 11.81 28.32 -27.97
C ASN A 246 12.55 28.57 -26.63
N ALA A 247 12.68 29.83 -26.22
CA ALA A 247 13.36 30.21 -24.98
C ALA A 247 12.76 29.53 -23.72
N GLY A 248 11.44 29.36 -23.67
CA GLY A 248 10.73 28.72 -22.55
C GLY A 248 10.81 27.18 -22.53
N GLY A 249 11.34 26.57 -23.59
CA GLY A 249 11.30 25.12 -23.77
C GLY A 249 12.65 24.45 -24.03
N ALA A 250 13.62 25.16 -24.61
CA ALA A 250 14.92 24.62 -24.96
C ALA A 250 15.89 24.61 -23.77
N PHE A 251 16.84 23.67 -23.75
CA PHE A 251 17.97 23.71 -22.83
C PHE A 251 18.91 24.86 -23.16
N LEU A 252 19.64 25.37 -22.16
CA LEU A 252 20.67 26.40 -22.37
C LEU A 252 21.98 25.79 -22.87
N THR A 253 22.36 24.61 -22.39
CA THR A 253 23.66 23.99 -22.72
C THR A 253 23.53 22.64 -23.40
N LEU A 254 24.48 22.32 -24.28
CA LEU A 254 24.55 21.01 -24.93
C LEU A 254 24.82 19.90 -23.90
N GLN A 255 25.65 20.17 -22.88
CA GLN A 255 25.91 19.20 -21.80
C GLN A 255 24.62 18.81 -21.07
N LYS A 256 23.71 19.76 -20.81
CA LYS A 256 22.42 19.45 -20.16
C LYS A 256 21.58 18.50 -21.02
N ALA A 257 21.55 18.71 -22.34
CA ALA A 257 20.85 17.81 -23.25
C ALA A 257 21.47 16.40 -23.21
N ILE A 258 22.80 16.29 -23.28
CA ILE A 258 23.51 15.00 -23.17
C ILE A 258 23.21 14.29 -21.85
N ASP A 259 23.23 15.01 -20.72
CA ASP A 259 22.97 14.43 -19.41
C ASP A 259 21.53 13.93 -19.27
N VAL A 260 20.55 14.65 -19.85
CA VAL A 260 19.16 14.18 -19.92
C VAL A 260 19.06 12.92 -20.77
N VAL A 261 19.73 12.86 -21.92
CA VAL A 261 19.68 11.68 -22.78
C VAL A 261 20.30 10.45 -22.11
N LYS A 262 21.33 10.63 -21.26
CA LYS A 262 21.94 9.53 -20.47
C LYS A 262 20.99 8.91 -19.43
N THR A 263 19.88 9.57 -19.07
CA THR A 263 18.87 9.00 -18.14
C THR A 263 17.83 8.15 -18.86
N LEU A 264 17.83 8.11 -20.19
CA LEU A 264 16.86 7.41 -21.01
C LEU A 264 17.36 6.01 -21.42
N ASP A 265 16.40 5.11 -21.65
CA ASP A 265 16.57 3.97 -22.54
C ASP A 265 15.97 4.36 -23.90
N LEU A 266 16.80 4.46 -24.93
CA LEU A 266 16.38 4.91 -26.24
C LEU A 266 15.56 3.85 -27.00
N GLY A 267 15.47 2.61 -26.51
CA GLY A 267 14.49 1.62 -26.98
C GLY A 267 14.61 1.20 -28.45
N GLY A 268 15.74 1.45 -29.10
CA GLY A 268 16.03 1.26 -30.52
C GLY A 268 15.95 2.56 -31.34
N PHE A 269 15.48 3.65 -30.75
CA PHE A 269 15.25 4.92 -31.43
C PHE A 269 16.45 5.86 -31.37
N GLY A 270 16.49 6.81 -32.29
CA GLY A 270 17.50 7.87 -32.33
C GLY A 270 17.08 9.10 -31.52
N VAL A 271 18.04 9.77 -30.90
CA VAL A 271 17.85 11.10 -30.33
C VAL A 271 18.65 12.15 -31.10
N THR A 272 17.98 13.25 -31.41
CA THR A 272 18.60 14.43 -32.04
C THR A 272 18.62 15.57 -31.05
N ILE A 273 19.80 16.12 -30.78
CA ILE A 273 20.01 17.37 -30.07
C ILE A 273 20.17 18.46 -31.12
N GLN A 274 19.08 19.16 -31.42
CA GLN A 274 19.06 20.27 -32.36
C GLN A 274 19.52 21.54 -31.67
N VAL A 275 20.59 22.13 -32.18
CA VAL A 275 21.22 23.32 -31.61
C VAL A 275 20.83 24.54 -32.46
N GLY A 276 20.33 25.57 -31.79
CA GLY A 276 19.99 26.86 -32.40
C GLY A 276 21.23 27.71 -32.68
N ALA A 277 21.04 28.77 -33.47
CA ALA A 277 22.11 29.71 -33.78
C ALA A 277 22.64 30.39 -32.50
N GLY A 278 23.95 30.59 -32.44
CA GLY A 278 24.62 31.27 -31.33
C GLY A 278 25.98 30.66 -30.99
N THR A 279 26.61 31.26 -29.97
CA THR A 279 27.90 30.83 -29.44
C THR A 279 27.73 30.18 -28.08
N TYR A 280 28.19 28.93 -27.97
CA TYR A 280 28.15 28.11 -26.77
C TYR A 280 29.55 28.01 -26.19
N THR A 281 29.72 28.47 -24.95
CA THR A 281 31.04 28.59 -24.30
C THR A 281 31.42 27.39 -23.43
N ALA A 282 30.52 26.41 -23.32
CA ALA A 282 30.74 25.16 -22.61
C ALA A 282 30.88 24.00 -23.60
N GLY A 283 31.87 23.14 -23.37
CA GLY A 283 32.07 21.93 -24.16
C GLY A 283 31.09 20.81 -23.82
N VAL A 284 31.18 19.72 -24.57
CA VAL A 284 30.39 18.49 -24.42
C VAL A 284 31.28 17.33 -23.98
N ASN A 285 30.83 16.56 -23.00
CA ASN A 285 31.48 15.33 -22.53
C ASN A 285 30.50 14.14 -22.52
N VAL A 286 30.78 13.15 -23.37
CA VAL A 286 30.14 11.83 -23.37
C VAL A 286 31.13 10.82 -22.83
N ASN A 287 30.96 10.41 -21.58
CA ASN A 287 31.88 9.53 -20.84
C ASN A 287 31.27 8.15 -20.50
N ALA A 288 30.09 7.85 -21.05
CA ALA A 288 29.39 6.60 -20.87
C ALA A 288 28.51 6.32 -22.10
N PRO A 289 28.28 5.05 -22.45
CA PRO A 289 27.39 4.66 -23.54
C PRO A 289 25.95 5.13 -23.28
N PHE A 290 25.28 5.53 -24.35
CA PHE A 290 23.81 5.67 -24.35
C PHE A 290 23.17 4.27 -24.36
N VAL A 291 21.99 4.15 -23.76
CA VAL A 291 21.29 2.86 -23.69
C VAL A 291 20.30 2.76 -24.83
N GLY A 292 20.37 1.67 -25.59
CA GLY A 292 19.32 1.32 -26.55
C GLY A 292 19.25 2.19 -27.80
N GLY A 293 20.25 3.00 -28.16
CA GLY A 293 20.17 3.83 -29.36
C GLY A 293 21.37 4.74 -29.59
N LEU A 294 21.28 5.57 -30.63
CA LEU A 294 22.32 6.53 -31.03
C LEU A 294 21.86 7.97 -30.81
N VAL A 295 22.84 8.85 -30.57
CA VAL A 295 22.60 10.27 -30.31
C VAL A 295 23.37 11.12 -31.32
N SER A 296 22.68 12.12 -31.86
CA SER A 296 23.22 13.08 -32.83
C SER A 296 23.11 14.50 -32.29
N VAL A 297 24.18 15.30 -32.43
CA VAL A 297 24.16 16.75 -32.22
C VAL A 297 24.15 17.43 -33.58
N VAL A 298 23.14 18.24 -33.84
CA VAL A 298 22.89 18.85 -35.14
C VAL A 298 22.76 20.35 -34.97
N GLY A 299 23.70 21.11 -35.54
CA GLY A 299 23.62 22.56 -35.67
C GLY A 299 23.00 22.98 -37.01
N ASP A 300 23.66 23.92 -37.68
CA ASP A 300 23.29 24.37 -39.03
C ASP A 300 24.15 23.65 -40.08
N ALA A 301 23.56 22.64 -40.73
CA ALA A 301 24.24 21.82 -41.73
C ALA A 301 24.61 22.57 -43.02
N ILE A 302 24.01 23.72 -43.28
CA ILE A 302 24.32 24.56 -44.46
C ILE A 302 25.46 25.52 -44.12
N THR A 303 25.33 26.21 -42.97
CA THR A 303 26.25 27.25 -42.50
C THR A 303 26.67 26.97 -41.06
N PRO A 304 27.67 26.08 -40.84
CA PRO A 304 28.12 25.71 -39.49
C PRO A 304 28.55 26.89 -38.60
N ALA A 305 28.99 28.00 -39.20
CA ALA A 305 29.35 29.22 -38.49
C ALA A 305 28.19 29.90 -37.75
N ASN A 306 26.94 29.53 -38.03
CA ASN A 306 25.78 30.00 -37.27
C ASN A 306 25.69 29.36 -35.87
N VAL A 307 26.31 28.19 -35.67
CA VAL A 307 26.29 27.43 -34.41
C VAL A 307 27.72 27.14 -33.96
N ILE A 308 28.22 27.94 -33.02
CA ILE A 308 29.63 27.92 -32.62
C ILE A 308 29.76 27.29 -31.24
N ILE A 309 30.64 26.30 -31.07
CA ILE A 309 31.16 25.89 -29.77
C ILE A 309 32.55 26.50 -29.61
N SER A 310 32.72 27.36 -28.61
CA SER A 310 33.94 28.14 -28.38
C SER A 310 34.40 28.03 -26.93
N THR A 311 35.42 27.22 -26.66
CA THR A 311 35.90 26.93 -25.29
C THR A 311 37.25 27.56 -25.00
N THR A 312 37.47 28.07 -23.78
CA THR A 312 38.74 28.73 -23.43
C THR A 312 39.80 27.74 -22.97
N SER A 313 39.48 26.86 -22.02
CA SER A 313 40.45 25.92 -21.41
C SER A 313 39.88 24.50 -21.35
N SER A 314 39.28 24.08 -22.45
CA SER A 314 38.58 22.79 -22.56
C SER A 314 38.40 22.42 -24.04
N SER A 315 38.17 21.15 -24.31
CA SER A 315 37.77 20.70 -25.65
C SER A 315 36.32 21.06 -25.95
N CYS A 316 35.98 21.28 -27.23
CA CYS A 316 34.60 21.53 -27.63
C CYS A 316 33.73 20.28 -27.46
N ILE A 317 34.20 19.13 -27.96
CA ILE A 317 33.49 17.85 -27.83
C ILE A 317 34.49 16.74 -27.48
N THR A 318 34.26 16.10 -26.33
CA THR A 318 35.00 14.93 -25.86
C THR A 318 34.08 13.72 -25.77
N VAL A 319 34.50 12.60 -26.36
CA VAL A 319 33.85 11.30 -26.18
C VAL A 319 34.87 10.32 -25.61
N SER A 320 34.56 9.75 -24.44
CA SER A 320 35.43 8.84 -23.72
C SER A 320 34.72 7.59 -23.23
N GLY A 321 35.44 6.47 -23.17
CA GLY A 321 34.93 5.19 -22.67
C GLY A 321 34.41 4.26 -23.76
N GLY A 322 34.62 2.96 -23.57
CA GLY A 322 34.15 1.93 -24.49
C GLY A 322 32.63 1.93 -24.63
N GLY A 323 32.14 1.93 -25.87
CA GLY A 323 30.72 2.01 -26.19
C GLY A 323 30.13 3.42 -26.20
N SER A 324 30.86 4.44 -25.73
CA SER A 324 30.47 5.84 -25.87
C SER A 324 30.61 6.28 -27.32
N ALA A 325 29.51 6.74 -27.92
CA ALA A 325 29.48 7.19 -29.30
C ALA A 325 28.62 8.45 -29.46
N LEU A 326 29.06 9.38 -30.31
CA LEU A 326 28.30 10.59 -30.64
C LEU A 326 28.44 10.93 -32.13
N SER A 327 27.31 11.18 -32.80
CA SER A 327 27.31 11.77 -34.13
C SER A 327 27.19 13.30 -34.04
N VAL A 328 27.91 14.04 -34.88
CA VAL A 328 27.91 15.50 -34.91
C VAL A 328 27.80 16.04 -36.34
N SER A 329 27.11 17.16 -36.49
CA SER A 329 26.96 17.86 -37.78
C SER A 329 26.60 19.34 -37.60
N GLY A 330 27.00 20.20 -38.54
CA GLY A 330 26.53 21.58 -38.62
C GLY A 330 27.09 22.54 -37.56
N LEU A 331 28.28 22.27 -37.04
CA LEU A 331 28.89 23.10 -35.98
C LEU A 331 30.20 23.74 -36.44
N LYS A 332 30.44 24.98 -36.01
CA LYS A 332 31.77 25.57 -35.96
C LYS A 332 32.41 25.30 -34.59
N LEU A 333 33.63 24.79 -34.58
CA LEU A 333 34.35 24.45 -33.35
C LEU A 333 35.62 25.30 -33.22
N GLN A 334 35.88 25.83 -32.02
CA GLN A 334 37.08 26.63 -31.75
C GLN A 334 37.50 26.58 -30.27
N THR A 335 38.81 26.65 -30.01
CA THR A 335 39.37 26.72 -28.65
C THR A 335 40.44 27.81 -28.54
N THR A 336 40.60 28.41 -27.36
CA THR A 336 41.46 29.61 -27.17
C THR A 336 42.78 29.33 -26.46
N THR A 337 42.76 28.78 -25.24
CA THR A 337 43.94 28.59 -24.38
C THR A 337 44.42 27.14 -24.39
N SER A 338 43.49 26.19 -24.35
CA SER A 338 43.78 24.75 -24.46
C SER A 338 42.54 23.97 -24.91
N GLY A 339 42.76 22.72 -25.31
CA GLY A 339 41.69 21.79 -25.70
C GLY A 339 41.59 21.56 -27.21
N GLN A 340 40.87 20.50 -27.57
CA GLN A 340 40.68 20.04 -28.95
C GLN A 340 39.30 20.46 -29.46
N CYS A 341 39.12 20.58 -30.78
CA CYS A 341 37.76 20.72 -31.31
C CYS A 341 36.97 19.41 -31.14
N LEU A 342 37.49 18.30 -31.68
CA LEU A 342 36.97 16.95 -31.46
C LEU A 342 38.03 16.10 -30.76
N TRP A 343 37.66 15.45 -29.66
CA TRP A 343 38.51 14.52 -28.93
C TRP A 343 37.78 13.21 -28.63
N ALA A 344 38.11 12.16 -29.38
CA ALA A 344 37.73 10.81 -29.02
C ALA A 344 38.89 10.17 -28.25
N THR A 345 38.62 9.61 -27.07
CA THR A 345 39.64 8.98 -26.22
C THR A 345 39.12 7.73 -25.54
N ASN A 346 40.00 6.84 -25.07
CA ASN A 346 39.64 5.67 -24.26
C ASN A 346 38.51 4.84 -24.91
N LYS A 347 38.67 4.45 -26.17
CA LYS A 347 37.68 3.72 -27.00
C LYS A 347 36.41 4.49 -27.38
N GLY A 348 36.32 5.79 -27.05
CA GLY A 348 35.22 6.65 -27.46
C GLY A 348 35.15 6.81 -28.99
N GLN A 349 33.95 7.05 -29.52
CA GLN A 349 33.72 7.14 -30.96
C GLN A 349 33.02 8.46 -31.32
N ILE A 350 33.58 9.22 -32.25
CA ILE A 350 32.94 10.41 -32.83
C ILE A 350 32.71 10.17 -34.32
N THR A 351 31.49 10.40 -34.78
CA THR A 351 31.16 10.36 -36.21
C THR A 351 30.73 11.75 -36.68
N VAL A 352 31.31 12.26 -37.76
CA VAL A 352 30.93 13.53 -38.37
C VAL A 352 30.10 13.24 -39.62
N ASP A 353 28.77 13.33 -39.49
CA ASP A 353 27.82 12.93 -40.55
C ASP A 353 27.28 14.10 -41.38
N GLY A 354 27.69 15.33 -41.07
CA GLY A 354 27.34 16.53 -41.83
C GLY A 354 28.44 17.58 -41.83
N LYS A 355 28.25 18.63 -42.61
CA LYS A 355 29.26 19.68 -42.81
C LYS A 355 29.66 20.33 -41.48
N MET A 356 30.96 20.51 -41.26
CA MET A 356 31.54 21.17 -40.08
C MET A 356 32.45 22.32 -40.49
N ASP A 357 32.79 23.21 -39.54
CA ASP A 357 33.81 24.23 -39.71
C ASP A 357 34.80 24.21 -38.53
N PHE A 358 36.07 23.93 -38.81
CA PHE A 358 37.12 23.97 -37.79
C PHE A 358 37.77 25.36 -37.76
N GLY A 359 37.44 26.13 -36.73
CA GLY A 359 37.98 27.46 -36.44
C GLY A 359 39.32 27.39 -35.70
N ALA A 360 39.76 28.51 -35.10
CA ALA A 360 41.03 28.55 -34.39
C ALA A 360 41.01 27.60 -33.17
N CYS A 361 42.07 26.84 -32.97
CA CYS A 361 42.15 25.82 -31.92
C CYS A 361 43.53 25.82 -31.26
N ALA A 362 43.58 25.97 -29.93
CA ALA A 362 44.83 25.90 -29.18
C ALA A 362 45.50 24.52 -29.26
N GLY A 363 44.70 23.45 -29.25
CA GLY A 363 45.13 22.08 -29.46
C GLY A 363 45.11 21.65 -30.92
N GLY A 364 44.64 20.44 -31.21
CA GLY A 364 44.36 19.92 -32.53
C GLY A 364 42.86 19.96 -32.86
N HIS A 365 42.54 20.06 -34.16
CA HIS A 365 41.14 20.03 -34.60
C HIS A 365 40.49 18.67 -34.34
N ILE A 366 41.17 17.58 -34.66
CA ILE A 366 40.61 16.24 -34.59
C ILE A 366 41.64 15.32 -33.96
N LEU A 367 41.38 14.92 -32.70
CA LEU A 367 42.21 13.98 -31.95
C LEU A 367 41.45 12.67 -31.69
N ALA A 368 42.09 11.56 -32.02
CA ALA A 368 41.73 10.22 -31.59
C ALA A 368 42.91 9.58 -30.85
N ASP A 369 42.72 9.17 -29.60
CA ASP A 369 43.75 8.47 -28.81
C ASP A 369 43.20 7.31 -27.98
N ASN A 370 44.08 6.42 -27.51
CA ASN A 370 43.75 5.28 -26.63
C ASN A 370 42.59 4.43 -27.20
N ASP A 371 42.83 3.83 -28.38
CA ASP A 371 41.88 2.97 -29.11
C ASP A 371 40.56 3.65 -29.55
N ALA A 372 40.48 4.99 -29.47
CA ALA A 372 39.32 5.75 -29.91
C ALA A 372 39.31 5.98 -31.43
N ALA A 373 38.15 6.41 -31.97
CA ALA A 373 38.09 6.80 -33.38
C ALA A 373 37.27 8.07 -33.63
N VAL A 374 37.73 8.85 -34.60
CA VAL A 374 36.95 9.90 -35.25
C VAL A 374 36.80 9.58 -36.73
N THR A 375 35.55 9.40 -37.18
CA THR A 375 35.22 9.11 -38.58
C THR A 375 34.50 10.30 -39.21
N ILE A 376 34.98 10.79 -40.34
CA ILE A 376 34.42 11.94 -41.07
C ILE A 376 33.76 11.48 -42.37
N ASN A 377 32.43 11.61 -42.42
CA ASN A 377 31.59 11.17 -43.53
C ASN A 377 31.11 12.32 -44.43
N ALA A 378 31.39 13.57 -44.08
CA ALA A 378 30.95 14.75 -44.82
C ALA A 378 32.11 15.68 -45.25
N ASN A 379 31.84 16.50 -46.28
CA ASN A 379 32.72 17.61 -46.64
C ASN A 379 32.72 18.66 -45.53
N TYR A 380 33.84 19.33 -45.29
CA TYR A 380 33.96 20.32 -44.22
C TYR A 380 34.95 21.43 -44.54
N ASN A 381 34.93 22.46 -43.69
CA ASN A 381 35.78 23.64 -43.82
C ASN A 381 36.85 23.68 -42.73
N ILE A 382 38.00 24.26 -43.06
CA ILE A 382 39.04 24.67 -42.12
C ILE A 382 39.20 26.18 -42.28
N THR A 383 38.83 26.93 -41.24
CA THR A 383 38.88 28.40 -41.23
C THR A 383 39.82 28.97 -40.18
N GLY A 384 40.43 28.13 -39.32
CA GLY A 384 41.39 28.58 -38.32
C GLY A 384 42.63 27.71 -38.22
N SER A 385 43.64 28.29 -37.55
CA SER A 385 44.92 27.65 -37.24
C SER A 385 44.80 26.70 -36.04
N ALA A 386 45.64 25.68 -35.99
CA ALA A 386 45.75 24.76 -34.86
C ALA A 386 47.18 24.26 -34.66
N SER A 387 47.44 23.48 -33.62
CA SER A 387 48.70 22.73 -33.55
C SER A 387 48.75 21.64 -34.65
N LYS A 388 47.63 20.92 -34.83
CA LYS A 388 47.44 19.80 -35.76
C LYS A 388 46.02 19.79 -36.30
N HIS A 389 45.80 19.34 -37.53
CA HIS A 389 44.45 19.12 -38.02
C HIS A 389 43.96 17.71 -37.70
N TRP A 390 44.62 16.70 -38.25
CA TRP A 390 44.36 15.30 -37.95
C TRP A 390 45.42 14.76 -37.01
N TRP A 391 44.98 14.18 -35.90
CA TRP A 391 45.85 13.70 -34.85
C TRP A 391 45.37 12.33 -34.38
N ALA A 392 46.19 11.30 -34.58
CA ALA A 392 45.96 9.95 -34.10
C ALA A 392 47.15 9.50 -33.24
N GLU A 393 46.87 9.09 -32.00
CA GLU A 393 47.85 8.62 -31.02
C GLU A 393 47.41 7.31 -30.37
N ALA A 394 48.34 6.52 -29.83
CA ALA A 394 48.04 5.35 -29.00
C ALA A 394 46.87 4.48 -29.53
N TYR A 395 47.03 3.93 -30.74
CA TYR A 395 46.06 3.10 -31.46
C TYR A 395 44.77 3.82 -31.89
N GLY A 396 44.69 5.14 -31.74
CA GLY A 396 43.57 5.95 -32.22
C GLY A 396 43.46 5.95 -33.75
N LEU A 397 42.23 6.14 -34.24
CA LEU A 397 41.89 6.20 -35.67
C LEU A 397 41.30 7.56 -36.03
N VAL A 398 41.87 8.23 -37.03
CA VAL A 398 41.19 9.33 -37.74
C VAL A 398 40.95 8.90 -39.19
N ALA A 399 39.68 8.81 -39.59
CA ALA A 399 39.29 8.37 -40.93
C ALA A 399 38.51 9.47 -41.67
N CYS A 400 39.00 9.90 -42.82
CA CYS A 400 38.31 10.87 -43.70
C CYS A 400 38.59 10.48 -45.15
N VAL A 401 37.63 9.87 -45.84
CA VAL A 401 37.85 9.26 -47.16
C VAL A 401 37.03 9.96 -48.23
N GLY A 402 37.68 10.39 -49.32
CA GLY A 402 36.95 10.91 -50.49
C GLY A 402 36.17 12.20 -50.23
N LYS A 403 36.66 13.08 -49.34
CA LYS A 403 35.99 14.34 -48.96
C LYS A 403 36.63 15.55 -49.62
N THR A 404 35.82 16.56 -49.87
CA THR A 404 36.27 17.91 -50.21
C THR A 404 36.49 18.70 -48.93
N ILE A 405 37.71 19.17 -48.72
CA ILE A 405 38.14 19.91 -47.55
C ILE A 405 38.51 21.31 -48.02
N THR A 406 37.69 22.30 -47.62
CA THR A 406 37.90 23.69 -48.04
C THR A 406 38.69 24.43 -46.98
N ILE A 407 39.85 24.96 -47.34
CA ILE A 407 40.79 25.66 -46.47
C ILE A 407 40.75 27.14 -46.81
N THR A 408 40.41 27.97 -45.84
CA THR A 408 40.29 29.43 -46.01
C THR A 408 41.29 30.15 -45.11
N GLY A 409 41.96 31.18 -45.64
CA GLY A 409 42.83 32.07 -44.84
C GLY A 409 44.25 31.56 -44.57
N THR A 410 44.67 30.49 -45.24
CA THR A 410 46.03 29.90 -45.11
C THR A 410 46.42 29.62 -43.64
N PRO A 411 45.62 28.82 -42.91
CA PRO A 411 45.87 28.53 -41.50
C PRO A 411 47.24 27.89 -41.29
N ALA A 412 47.84 28.19 -40.13
CA ALA A 412 49.11 27.62 -39.71
C ALA A 412 48.88 26.40 -38.82
N PHE A 413 49.58 25.31 -39.13
CA PHE A 413 49.64 24.12 -38.28
C PHE A 413 50.99 24.07 -37.56
N GLY A 414 51.01 24.59 -36.33
CA GLY A 414 52.25 24.89 -35.59
C GLY A 414 53.11 23.67 -35.26
N THR A 415 52.54 22.46 -35.29
CA THR A 415 53.31 21.21 -35.29
C THR A 415 53.33 20.61 -36.70
N GLN A 416 52.21 20.06 -37.16
CA GLN A 416 52.06 19.48 -38.50
C GLN A 416 50.58 19.32 -38.86
N PHE A 417 50.24 19.28 -40.14
CA PHE A 417 48.85 19.09 -40.57
C PHE A 417 48.28 17.73 -40.11
N ALA A 418 49.00 16.64 -40.36
CA ALA A 418 48.63 15.28 -39.92
C ALA A 418 49.68 14.66 -38.98
N ASN A 419 49.29 14.20 -37.80
CA ASN A 419 50.18 13.52 -36.85
C ASN A 419 49.69 12.13 -36.51
N ALA A 420 50.38 11.10 -37.01
CA ALA A 420 50.19 9.72 -36.59
C ALA A 420 51.37 9.31 -35.69
N PHE A 421 51.12 9.19 -34.39
CA PHE A 421 52.12 8.82 -33.38
C PHE A 421 51.65 7.57 -32.64
N GLY A 422 51.98 6.40 -33.18
CA GLY A 422 51.37 5.13 -32.74
C GLY A 422 49.87 5.00 -33.02
N GLY A 423 49.29 5.88 -33.85
CA GLY A 423 47.90 5.81 -34.31
C GLY A 423 47.79 5.65 -35.83
N PHE A 424 46.56 5.56 -36.34
CA PHE A 424 46.26 5.39 -37.77
C PHE A 424 45.44 6.56 -38.31
N ILE A 425 45.97 7.25 -39.32
CA ILE A 425 45.26 8.27 -40.08
C ILE A 425 44.95 7.71 -41.47
N ASN A 426 43.68 7.44 -41.76
CA ASN A 426 43.22 6.94 -43.04
C ASN A 426 42.53 8.06 -43.83
N VAL A 427 43.28 8.71 -44.73
CA VAL A 427 42.84 9.91 -45.45
C VAL A 427 43.01 9.88 -46.99
N PRO A 428 42.70 8.76 -47.65
CA PRO A 428 42.84 8.65 -49.10
C PRO A 428 41.77 9.43 -49.88
N VAL A 429 42.14 9.87 -51.09
CA VAL A 429 41.23 10.44 -52.11
C VAL A 429 40.52 11.75 -51.67
N ASN A 430 41.03 12.46 -50.68
CA ASN A 430 40.52 13.78 -50.32
C ASN A 430 41.02 14.84 -51.30
N THR A 431 40.19 15.87 -51.50
CA THR A 431 40.53 17.06 -52.29
C THR A 431 40.65 18.25 -51.35
N PHE A 432 41.79 18.95 -51.39
CA PHE A 432 42.01 20.18 -50.62
C PHE A 432 41.85 21.39 -51.55
N SER A 433 40.95 22.31 -51.19
CA SER A 433 40.81 23.61 -51.88
C SER A 433 41.37 24.71 -50.99
N GLY A 434 42.43 25.39 -51.43
CA GLY A 434 43.21 26.31 -50.59
C GLY A 434 44.52 25.68 -50.09
N SER A 435 45.26 26.42 -49.26
CA SER A 435 46.57 26.00 -48.75
C SER A 435 46.70 26.24 -47.25
N ALA A 436 47.73 25.63 -46.63
CA ALA A 436 48.06 25.81 -45.22
C ALA A 436 49.59 25.90 -45.04
N THR A 437 50.04 26.44 -43.91
CA THR A 437 51.47 26.50 -43.56
C THR A 437 51.82 25.52 -42.44
N GLY A 438 53.11 25.17 -42.31
CA GLY A 438 53.62 24.15 -41.38
C GLY A 438 54.02 22.86 -42.08
N SER A 439 54.53 21.89 -41.32
CA SER A 439 54.93 20.58 -41.83
C SER A 439 53.71 19.76 -42.24
N ARG A 440 53.78 19.05 -43.37
CA ARG A 440 52.63 18.29 -43.91
C ARG A 440 52.21 17.13 -43.02
N TYR A 441 53.17 16.39 -42.47
CA TYR A 441 52.88 15.20 -41.68
C TYR A 441 54.00 14.84 -40.72
N ASN A 442 53.65 14.05 -39.70
CA ASN A 442 54.56 13.27 -38.89
C ASN A 442 53.99 11.84 -38.75
N ALA A 443 54.77 10.84 -39.15
CA ALA A 443 54.45 9.42 -38.96
C ALA A 443 55.57 8.76 -38.13
N ALA A 444 55.30 8.52 -36.84
CA ALA A 444 56.30 8.04 -35.88
C ALA A 444 55.70 7.01 -34.92
N LEU A 445 56.56 6.25 -34.22
CA LEU A 445 56.18 5.16 -33.29
C LEU A 445 55.20 4.15 -33.91
N ASN A 446 55.49 3.68 -35.13
CA ASN A 446 54.58 2.82 -35.91
C ASN A 446 53.22 3.48 -36.28
N GLY A 447 53.11 4.79 -36.11
CA GLY A 447 51.99 5.56 -36.62
C GLY A 447 51.96 5.54 -38.15
N THR A 448 50.79 5.32 -38.72
CA THR A 448 50.60 5.17 -40.16
C THR A 448 49.67 6.24 -40.71
N ILE A 449 50.04 6.84 -41.84
CA ILE A 449 49.19 7.77 -42.58
C ILE A 449 48.96 7.18 -43.98
N ASN A 450 47.73 6.73 -44.24
CA ASN A 450 47.33 6.21 -45.54
C ASN A 450 46.75 7.32 -46.42
N THR A 451 47.44 7.64 -47.51
CA THR A 451 47.01 8.63 -48.53
C THR A 451 46.67 7.99 -49.87
N ASN A 452 46.65 6.65 -49.97
CA ASN A 452 46.47 5.90 -51.23
C ASN A 452 47.47 6.33 -52.32
N ASN A 453 48.76 6.32 -52.00
CA ASN A 453 49.88 6.60 -52.92
C ASN A 453 49.89 8.03 -53.52
N ALA A 454 49.19 9.00 -52.93
CA ALA A 454 49.14 10.37 -53.43
C ALA A 454 50.46 11.17 -53.30
N GLY A 455 51.52 10.57 -52.73
CA GLY A 455 52.85 11.18 -52.57
C GLY A 455 53.00 12.04 -51.31
N THR A 456 54.22 12.53 -51.06
CA THR A 456 54.61 13.25 -49.84
C THR A 456 54.16 14.73 -49.82
N SER A 457 53.68 15.25 -50.95
CA SER A 457 53.16 16.62 -51.08
C SER A 457 51.64 16.71 -50.99
N TYR A 458 50.93 15.58 -50.91
CA TYR A 458 49.47 15.51 -50.96
C TYR A 458 48.77 16.27 -49.82
N LEU A 459 49.29 16.17 -48.59
CA LEU A 459 48.71 16.84 -47.43
C LEU A 459 49.07 18.33 -47.42
N PRO A 460 48.17 19.24 -46.97
CA PRO A 460 48.46 20.66 -46.87
C PRO A 460 49.66 20.97 -45.97
N GLY A 461 50.46 21.96 -46.35
CA GLY A 461 51.63 22.40 -45.61
C GLY A 461 52.71 23.00 -46.50
N SER A 462 53.47 23.94 -45.95
CA SER A 462 54.57 24.62 -46.62
C SER A 462 55.92 23.92 -46.45
N ALA A 463 56.07 23.06 -45.43
CA ALA A 463 57.29 22.30 -45.15
C ALA A 463 57.09 20.80 -45.37
N ALA A 464 58.18 20.09 -45.67
CA ALA A 464 58.15 18.63 -45.80
C ALA A 464 57.73 17.96 -44.48
N GLY A 465 57.06 16.81 -44.59
CA GLY A 465 56.73 15.98 -43.43
C GLY A 465 57.86 15.01 -43.08
N THR A 466 57.82 14.48 -41.85
CA THR A 466 58.74 13.45 -41.35
C THR A 466 58.02 12.13 -41.21
N GLY A 467 58.69 11.02 -41.54
CA GLY A 467 58.12 9.69 -41.35
C GLY A 467 59.19 8.64 -41.25
N THR A 468 59.06 7.75 -40.27
CA THR A 468 59.81 6.49 -40.23
C THR A 468 58.90 5.42 -40.83
N ASN A 469 59.18 4.96 -42.05
CA ASN A 469 58.44 3.83 -42.62
C ASN A 469 58.51 2.64 -41.65
N PRO A 470 57.39 1.96 -41.33
CA PRO A 470 57.41 0.68 -40.64
C PRO A 470 57.97 -0.39 -41.59
N SER A 471 59.29 -0.37 -41.84
CA SER A 471 60.04 -1.37 -42.61
C SER A 471 61.52 -1.00 -42.84
N VAL A 472 61.98 0.20 -42.47
CA VAL A 472 63.40 0.59 -42.70
C VAL A 472 64.33 0.36 -41.51
N THR A 473 63.81 -0.11 -40.37
CA THR A 473 64.63 -0.53 -39.22
C THR A 473 64.21 -1.93 -38.74
N PRO A 474 65.14 -2.85 -38.46
CA PRO A 474 64.81 -4.22 -38.06
C PRO A 474 64.18 -4.35 -36.66
N PHE A 475 64.09 -3.26 -35.88
CA PHE A 475 63.68 -3.29 -34.47
C PHE A 475 62.77 -2.13 -34.01
N GLY A 476 62.13 -1.39 -34.93
CA GLY A 476 61.26 -0.27 -34.54
C GLY A 476 62.04 1.00 -34.16
N LEU A 477 61.42 1.87 -33.34
CA LEU A 477 61.93 3.20 -32.98
C LEU A 477 62.69 3.11 -31.65
N TYR A 478 63.98 3.46 -31.66
CA TYR A 478 64.80 3.66 -30.47
C TYR A 478 64.74 5.14 -30.12
N ASN A 479 64.04 5.50 -29.04
CA ASN A 479 64.15 6.81 -28.40
C ASN A 479 64.89 6.65 -27.08
#